data_AF-A0A3C1V7Z1-F1
#
_entry.id   AF-A0A3C1V7Z1-F1
#
_cell.length_a   1.000
_cell.length_b   1.000
_cell.length_c   1.000
_cell.angle_alpha   90.00
_cell.angle_beta   90.00
_cell.angle_gamma   90.00
#
_symmetry.space_group_name_H-M   'P 1'
#
loop_
_entity.id
_entity.type
_entity.pdbx_description
1 polymer ?
#
loop_
_entity_poly.entity_id
_entity_poly.type
_entity_poly.pdbx_seq_one_letter_code
_entity_poly.pdbx_strand_id
1 'polypeptide(L)'
;MGFREETTRYSVAAVCDRPERERRSQSAATAPLKFIDLFCGIGGFRYAFERAGCECVFSSDWNKYAQQTYAANFNETPHGDIHSVAVADIPAHDILCAGFPCQPFSIAGVSKKLSLGKAHGFDDKEQGNLFFSLAETKL
;
A
#
# COMPACT_ATOMS: atom_id res chain seq x y z
N MET A 1 53.97 13.72 -11.71
CA MET A 1 53.46 12.41 -11.23
C MET A 1 52.04 12.68 -10.76
N GLY A 2 51.03 12.29 -11.54
CA GLY A 2 49.62 12.63 -11.25
C GLY A 2 49.04 11.79 -10.12
N PHE A 3 47.86 12.18 -9.61
CA PHE A 3 46.66 11.34 -9.54
C PHE A 3 45.43 12.20 -9.17
N ARG A 4 44.30 11.83 -9.79
CA ARG A 4 42.98 12.48 -9.94
C ARG A 4 42.32 13.10 -8.69
N GLU A 5 41.72 14.28 -8.89
CA GLU A 5 40.57 14.77 -8.10
C GLU A 5 39.28 14.11 -8.61
N GLU A 6 38.51 13.49 -7.73
CA GLU A 6 37.17 12.95 -8.03
C GLU A 6 36.13 13.73 -7.20
N THR A 7 35.29 14.47 -7.91
CA THR A 7 34.22 15.32 -7.39
C THR A 7 33.07 14.50 -6.82
N THR A 8 32.74 14.67 -5.54
CA THR A 8 31.37 14.36 -5.04
C THR A 8 30.79 15.63 -4.44
N ARG A 9 29.91 16.28 -5.20
CA ARG A 9 29.14 17.44 -4.75
C ARG A 9 27.99 16.96 -3.86
N TYR A 10 28.15 17.07 -2.55
CA TYR A 10 27.04 17.24 -1.64
C TYR A 10 26.80 18.76 -1.50
N SER A 11 25.63 19.22 -1.92
CA SER A 11 25.10 20.57 -1.64
C SER A 11 23.71 20.37 -1.03
N VAL A 12 23.56 20.49 0.31
CA VAL A 12 23.16 21.72 1.07
C VAL A 12 21.69 22.06 0.77
N ALA A 13 20.70 22.14 1.69
CA ALA A 13 20.64 22.50 3.11
C ALA A 13 19.32 21.93 3.74
N ALA A 14 19.35 21.37 4.95
CA ALA A 14 18.87 21.97 6.22
C ALA A 14 17.39 22.44 6.26
N VAL A 15 16.52 21.67 6.94
CA VAL A 15 15.49 22.20 7.86
C VAL A 15 15.21 21.20 9.00
N CYS A 16 15.40 21.69 10.23
CA CYS A 16 14.99 21.19 11.54
C CYS A 16 15.92 20.23 12.30
N ASP A 17 16.81 20.84 13.10
CA ASP A 17 17.48 20.24 14.26
C ASP A 17 16.48 19.47 15.16
N ARG A 18 16.67 18.16 15.29
CA ARG A 18 16.26 17.40 16.48
C ARG A 18 17.49 16.68 17.04
N PRO A 19 17.69 16.70 18.36
CA PRO A 19 18.92 16.25 18.99
C PRO A 19 19.17 14.75 18.80
N GLU A 20 20.45 14.46 18.65
CA GLU A 20 21.07 13.23 18.17
C GLU A 20 21.16 12.11 19.23
N ARG A 21 20.02 11.64 19.74
CA ARG A 21 19.92 10.57 20.75
C ARG A 21 18.66 9.75 20.42
N GLU A 22 18.69 8.58 19.79
CA GLU A 22 19.53 7.41 20.05
C GLU A 22 19.88 6.69 18.73
N ARG A 23 21.18 6.62 18.41
CA ARG A 23 21.72 5.59 17.52
C ARG A 23 21.49 4.23 18.18
N ARG A 24 20.34 3.59 17.92
CA ARG A 24 20.12 2.19 18.27
C ARG A 24 20.94 1.33 17.30
N SER A 25 22.12 0.94 17.78
CA SER A 25 22.88 -0.29 17.46
C SER A 25 22.56 -0.96 16.12
N GLN A 26 23.57 -0.97 15.24
CA GLN A 26 23.79 -1.95 14.16
C GLN A 26 22.90 -3.21 14.30
N SER A 27 21.83 -3.32 13.50
CA SER A 27 21.14 -4.61 13.39
C SER A 27 21.88 -5.45 12.37
N ALA A 28 22.13 -6.72 12.69
CA ALA A 28 22.37 -7.74 11.69
C ALA A 28 21.31 -7.63 10.58
N ALA A 29 21.64 -7.94 9.33
CA ALA A 29 20.70 -7.88 8.23
C ALA A 29 19.54 -8.87 8.46
N THR A 30 18.49 -8.42 9.16
CA THR A 30 17.21 -9.10 9.26
C THR A 30 16.57 -9.03 7.89
N ALA A 31 15.99 -10.14 7.42
CA ALA A 31 15.21 -10.16 6.18
C ALA A 31 14.17 -9.02 6.20
N PRO A 32 13.86 -8.40 5.03
CA PRO A 32 12.85 -7.36 4.97
C PRO A 32 11.51 -7.89 5.47
N LEU A 33 10.76 -7.06 6.18
CA LEU A 33 9.38 -7.38 6.54
C LEU A 33 8.55 -7.51 5.27
N LYS A 34 7.69 -8.51 5.23
CA LYS A 34 6.81 -8.79 4.10
C LYS A 34 5.45 -8.19 4.34
N PHE A 35 4.87 -7.57 3.33
CA PHE A 35 3.53 -7.03 3.42
C PHE A 35 2.67 -7.40 2.22
N ILE A 36 1.37 -7.39 2.43
CA ILE A 36 0.36 -7.49 1.37
C ILE A 36 -0.38 -6.15 1.23
N ASP A 37 -0.74 -5.79 0.00
CA ASP A 37 -1.43 -4.53 -0.33
C ASP A 37 -2.81 -4.82 -0.95
N LEU A 38 -3.84 -4.82 -0.11
CA LEU A 38 -5.22 -5.07 -0.50
C LEU A 38 -5.94 -3.75 -0.80
N PHE A 39 -6.77 -3.74 -1.84
CA PHE A 39 -7.35 -2.52 -2.39
C PHE A 39 -6.25 -1.51 -2.73
N CYS A 40 -5.18 -2.00 -3.37
CA CYS A 40 -3.91 -1.27 -3.51
C CYS A 40 -4.03 0.00 -4.37
N GLY A 41 -5.09 0.12 -5.18
CA GLY A 41 -5.27 1.21 -6.11
C GLY A 41 -4.05 1.37 -7.02
N ILE A 42 -3.48 2.57 -7.01
CA ILE A 42 -2.26 2.90 -7.77
C ILE A 42 -0.95 2.59 -7.02
N GLY A 43 -1.02 1.96 -5.84
CA GLY A 43 0.15 1.47 -5.07
C GLY A 43 0.76 2.49 -4.10
N GLY A 44 -0.08 3.31 -3.45
CA GLY A 44 0.38 4.28 -2.46
C GLY A 44 1.04 3.64 -1.23
N PHE A 45 0.46 2.55 -0.71
CA PHE A 45 1.05 1.78 0.38
C PHE A 45 2.35 1.11 -0.05
N ARG A 46 2.34 0.41 -1.19
CA ARG A 46 3.55 -0.19 -1.74
C ARG A 46 4.71 0.80 -1.83
N TYR A 47 4.49 1.96 -2.43
CA TYR A 47 5.51 2.99 -2.54
C TYR A 47 6.09 3.43 -1.18
N ALA A 48 5.24 3.58 -0.15
CA ALA A 48 5.67 3.97 1.18
C ALA A 48 6.46 2.86 1.89
N PHE A 49 5.99 1.61 1.83
CA PHE A 49 6.59 0.47 2.51
C PHE A 49 7.89 -0.01 1.86
N GLU A 50 7.98 -0.02 0.53
CA GLU A 50 9.23 -0.33 -0.17
C GLU A 50 10.31 0.73 0.14
N ARG A 51 9.95 2.01 0.24
CA ARG A 51 10.86 3.07 0.69
C ARG A 51 11.31 2.92 2.15
N ALA A 52 10.52 2.24 2.97
CA ALA A 52 10.87 1.89 4.35
C ALA A 52 11.66 0.57 4.44
N GLY A 53 11.96 -0.09 3.32
CA GLY A 53 12.74 -1.34 3.27
C GLY A 53 11.92 -2.62 3.45
N CYS A 54 10.60 -2.57 3.26
CA CYS A 54 9.72 -3.74 3.27
C CYS A 54 9.55 -4.34 1.86
N GLU A 55 9.15 -5.60 1.78
CA GLU A 55 8.91 -6.33 0.53
C GLU A 55 7.41 -6.56 0.31
N CYS A 56 6.88 -6.13 -0.83
CA CYS A 56 5.51 -6.43 -1.24
C CYS A 56 5.45 -7.85 -1.78
N VAL A 57 4.68 -8.74 -1.15
CA VAL A 57 4.57 -10.15 -1.57
C VAL A 57 3.22 -10.50 -2.20
N PHE A 58 2.24 -9.60 -2.10
CA PHE A 58 0.93 -9.77 -2.72
C PHE A 58 0.23 -8.41 -2.87
N SER A 59 -0.47 -8.20 -3.98
CA SER A 59 -1.28 -7.01 -4.18
C SER A 59 -2.61 -7.33 -4.88
N SER A 60 -3.69 -6.65 -4.51
CA SER A 60 -5.03 -6.88 -5.10
C SER A 60 -5.82 -5.58 -5.26
N ASP A 61 -6.34 -5.36 -6.46
CA ASP A 61 -7.34 -4.34 -6.77
C ASP A 61 -8.14 -4.74 -8.02
N TRP A 62 -9.46 -4.71 -7.96
CA TRP A 62 -10.35 -5.06 -9.08
C TRP A 62 -10.45 -3.99 -10.19
N ASN A 63 -9.98 -2.77 -9.95
CA ASN A 63 -10.12 -1.66 -10.89
C ASN A 63 -9.05 -1.75 -11.98
N LYS A 64 -9.48 -2.02 -13.21
CA LYS A 64 -8.59 -2.19 -14.37
C LYS A 64 -7.66 -1.00 -14.63
N TYR A 65 -8.12 0.24 -14.40
CA TYR A 65 -7.30 1.44 -14.61
C TYR A 65 -6.27 1.62 -13.49
N ALA A 66 -6.64 1.23 -12.26
CA ALA A 66 -5.71 1.18 -11.14
C ALA A 66 -4.62 0.14 -11.40
N GLN A 67 -4.98 -1.07 -11.83
CA GLN A 67 -4.04 -2.13 -12.21
C GLN A 67 -3.06 -1.68 -13.31
N GLN A 68 -3.55 -1.00 -14.35
CA GLN A 68 -2.69 -0.47 -15.42
C GLN A 68 -1.65 0.51 -14.88
N THR A 69 -2.09 1.43 -14.01
CA THR A 69 -1.20 2.42 -13.38
C THR A 69 -0.20 1.73 -12.45
N TYR A 70 -0.67 0.77 -11.65
CA TYR A 70 0.17 0.00 -10.74
C TYR A 70 1.24 -0.79 -11.52
N ALA A 71 0.85 -1.51 -12.58
CA ALA A 71 1.77 -2.25 -13.44
C ALA A 71 2.80 -1.34 -14.12
N ALA A 72 2.41 -0.14 -14.55
CA ALA A 72 3.34 0.82 -15.11
C ALA A 72 4.39 1.32 -14.11
N ASN A 73 4.09 1.34 -12.80
CA ASN A 73 5.00 1.81 -11.76
C ASN A 73 5.84 0.69 -11.14
N PHE A 74 5.29 -0.52 -10.99
CA PHE A 74 5.91 -1.62 -10.24
C PHE A 74 6.25 -2.84 -11.09
N ASN A 75 5.92 -2.85 -12.38
CA ASN A 75 6.07 -4.01 -13.28
C ASN A 75 5.35 -5.28 -12.78
N GLU A 76 4.32 -5.12 -11.96
CA GLU A 76 3.50 -6.19 -11.40
C GLU A 76 2.03 -5.83 -11.62
N THR A 77 1.21 -6.78 -12.05
CA THR A 77 -0.23 -6.56 -12.16
C THR A 77 -0.89 -7.08 -10.88
N PRO A 78 -1.61 -6.24 -10.11
CA PRO A 78 -2.34 -6.71 -8.94
C PRO A 78 -3.35 -7.79 -9.29
N HIS A 79 -3.61 -8.67 -8.34
CA HIS A 79 -4.74 -9.58 -8.39
C HIS A 79 -6.05 -8.79 -8.50
N GLY A 80 -7.07 -9.36 -9.13
CA GLY A 80 -8.36 -8.70 -9.33
C GLY A 80 -9.19 -8.59 -8.04
N ASP A 81 -10.44 -9.02 -8.12
CA ASP A 81 -11.33 -9.05 -6.96
C ASP A 81 -10.78 -9.99 -5.88
N ILE A 82 -10.55 -9.47 -4.68
CA ILE A 82 -10.03 -10.22 -3.54
C ILE A 82 -10.94 -11.38 -3.12
N HIS A 83 -12.25 -11.30 -3.40
CA HIS A 83 -13.19 -12.40 -3.15
C HIS A 83 -12.95 -13.63 -4.04
N SER A 84 -12.26 -13.44 -5.16
CA SER A 84 -11.91 -14.52 -6.09
C SER A 84 -10.59 -15.23 -5.75
N VAL A 85 -9.84 -14.71 -4.78
CA VAL A 85 -8.55 -15.27 -4.35
C VAL A 85 -8.78 -16.18 -3.15
N ALA A 86 -8.29 -17.42 -3.23
CA ALA A 86 -8.36 -18.30 -2.07
C ALA A 86 -7.35 -17.84 -1.01
N VAL A 87 -7.75 -17.91 0.26
CA VAL A 87 -6.91 -17.56 1.42
C VAL A 87 -5.56 -18.27 1.37
N ALA A 88 -5.56 -19.54 0.96
CA ALA A 88 -4.36 -20.36 0.85
C ALA A 88 -3.37 -19.88 -0.23
N ASP A 89 -3.83 -19.07 -1.18
CA ASP A 89 -2.98 -18.51 -2.24
C ASP A 89 -2.33 -17.18 -1.81
N ILE A 90 -2.72 -16.62 -0.67
CA ILE A 90 -2.14 -15.40 -0.12
C ILE A 90 -0.85 -15.77 0.64
N PRO A 91 0.32 -15.25 0.22
CA PRO A 91 1.59 -15.58 0.86
C PRO A 91 1.65 -15.15 2.33
N ALA A 92 2.46 -15.86 3.10
CA ALA A 92 2.78 -15.46 4.47
C ALA A 92 3.40 -14.05 4.49
N HIS A 93 2.92 -13.22 5.40
CA HIS A 93 3.27 -11.81 5.51
C HIS A 93 3.27 -11.36 6.97
N ASP A 94 3.99 -10.27 7.25
CA ASP A 94 4.09 -9.66 8.57
C ASP A 94 3.10 -8.50 8.74
N ILE A 95 2.73 -7.84 7.63
CA ILE A 95 1.92 -6.63 7.61
C ILE A 95 0.82 -6.76 6.55
N LEU A 96 -0.44 -6.51 6.95
CA LEU A 96 -1.57 -6.40 6.04
C LEU A 96 -1.93 -4.92 5.86
N CYS A 97 -1.78 -4.41 4.64
CA CYS A 97 -2.26 -3.09 4.24
C CYS A 97 -3.60 -3.26 3.51
N ALA A 98 -4.61 -2.48 3.88
CA ALA A 98 -5.92 -2.52 3.23
C ALA A 98 -6.49 -1.11 3.05
N GLY A 99 -6.46 -0.60 1.81
CA GLY A 99 -7.01 0.70 1.42
C GLY A 99 -8.51 0.66 1.11
N PHE A 100 -9.35 0.27 2.07
CA PHE A 100 -10.78 0.04 1.83
C PHE A 100 -11.49 1.22 1.14
N PRO A 101 -12.48 0.94 0.27
CA PRO A 101 -13.23 1.98 -0.42
C PRO A 101 -13.97 2.90 0.57
N CYS A 102 -13.73 4.20 0.43
CA CYS A 102 -14.37 5.22 1.27
C CYS A 102 -15.69 5.75 0.69
N GLN A 103 -16.06 5.36 -0.53
CA GLN A 103 -17.24 5.85 -1.26
C GLN A 103 -18.56 5.63 -0.50
N PRO A 104 -18.77 4.50 0.21
CA PRO A 104 -20.00 4.29 0.98
C PRO A 104 -20.08 5.17 2.24
N PHE A 105 -18.97 5.73 2.71
CA PHE A 105 -18.89 6.35 4.05
C PHE A 105 -18.53 7.85 4.01
N SER A 106 -17.85 8.31 2.96
CA SER A 106 -17.46 9.72 2.83
C SER A 106 -18.64 10.61 2.44
N ILE A 107 -18.66 11.86 2.92
CA ILE A 107 -19.72 12.84 2.62
C ILE A 107 -19.92 12.98 1.10
N ALA A 108 -18.82 13.11 0.34
CA ALA A 108 -18.86 13.24 -1.11
C ALA A 108 -19.38 11.94 -1.78
N GLY A 109 -18.92 10.77 -1.32
CA GLY A 109 -19.34 9.49 -1.85
C GLY A 109 -20.81 9.18 -1.58
N VAL A 110 -21.26 9.41 -0.34
CA VAL A 110 -22.67 9.31 0.08
C VAL A 110 -23.55 10.25 -0.72
N SER A 111 -23.15 11.52 -0.88
CA SER A 111 -23.92 12.50 -1.67
C SER A 111 -24.13 12.02 -3.11
N LYS A 112 -23.10 11.46 -3.74
CA LYS A 112 -23.18 10.87 -5.09
C LYS A 112 -24.04 9.60 -5.13
N LYS A 113 -24.00 8.77 -4.10
CA LYS A 113 -24.82 7.56 -4.03
C LYS A 113 -26.30 7.89 -3.89
N LEU A 114 -26.62 8.86 -3.02
CA LEU A 114 -27.98 9.36 -2.84
C LEU A 114 -28.54 9.97 -4.14
N SER A 115 -27.74 10.76 -4.87
CA SER A 115 -28.20 11.33 -6.15
C SER A 115 -28.44 10.28 -7.24
N LEU A 116 -27.83 9.10 -7.12
CA LEU A 116 -28.02 7.95 -8.02
C LEU A 116 -29.03 6.93 -7.48
N GLY A 117 -29.69 7.19 -6.36
CA GLY A 117 -30.63 6.25 -5.71
C GLY A 117 -29.98 4.95 -5.23
N LYS A 118 -28.67 4.97 -4.96
CA LYS A 118 -27.90 3.80 -4.52
C LYS A 118 -27.77 3.75 -3.00
N ALA A 119 -27.72 2.54 -2.46
CA ALA A 119 -27.38 2.30 -1.06
C ALA A 119 -25.95 2.78 -0.73
N HIS A 120 -25.72 3.10 0.55
CA HIS A 120 -24.47 3.59 1.10
C HIS A 120 -24.21 2.97 2.48
N GLY A 121 -23.08 3.29 3.11
CA GLY A 121 -22.65 2.66 4.36
C GLY A 121 -22.52 1.14 4.21
N PHE A 122 -22.93 0.40 5.23
CA PHE A 122 -22.94 -1.06 5.22
C PHE A 122 -24.05 -1.69 4.36
N ASP A 123 -25.07 -0.90 3.98
CA ASP A 123 -26.11 -1.36 3.06
C ASP A 123 -25.61 -1.44 1.61
N ASP A 124 -24.44 -0.84 1.32
CA ASP A 124 -23.72 -1.05 0.07
C ASP A 124 -23.10 -2.44 0.03
N LYS A 125 -23.75 -3.35 -0.70
CA LYS A 125 -23.31 -4.73 -0.86
C LYS A 125 -21.99 -4.90 -1.61
N GLU A 126 -21.60 -3.93 -2.45
CA GLU A 126 -20.38 -4.03 -3.27
C GLU A 126 -19.16 -3.51 -2.52
N GLN A 127 -19.31 -2.41 -1.77
CA GLN A 127 -18.17 -1.70 -1.19
C GLN A 127 -18.25 -1.51 0.33
N GLY A 128 -19.44 -1.63 0.92
CA GLY A 128 -19.68 -1.32 2.34
C GLY A 128 -19.19 -2.40 3.31
N ASN A 129 -19.13 -3.66 2.87
CA ASN A 129 -18.89 -4.80 3.75
C ASN A 129 -17.52 -5.46 3.57
N LEU A 130 -16.66 -4.89 2.73
CA LEU A 130 -15.34 -5.46 2.42
C LEU A 130 -14.44 -5.62 3.65
N PHE A 131 -14.61 -4.74 4.66
CA PHE A 131 -13.90 -4.85 5.93
C PHE A 131 -14.21 -6.16 6.66
N PHE A 132 -15.48 -6.54 6.75
CA PHE A 132 -15.89 -7.77 7.46
C PHE A 132 -15.37 -9.01 6.76
N SER A 133 -15.37 -9.01 5.43
CA SER A 133 -14.84 -10.10 4.64
C SER A 133 -13.38 -10.39 4.99
N LEU A 134 -12.52 -9.38 5.18
CA LEU A 134 -11.13 -9.62 5.56
C LEU A 134 -10.98 -10.01 7.04
N ALA A 135 -11.74 -9.38 7.94
CA ALA A 135 -11.67 -9.65 9.37
C ALA A 135 -12.08 -11.10 9.72
N GLU A 136 -13.08 -11.64 9.02
CA GLU A 136 -13.58 -13.00 9.25
C GLU A 136 -12.67 -14.08 8.63
N THR A 137 -11.96 -13.72 7.55
CA THR A 137 -11.16 -14.66 6.75
C THR A 137 -9.85 -15.09 7.42
N LYS A 138 -9.42 -14.41 8.50
CA LYS A 138 -8.15 -14.68 9.21
C LYS A 138 -6.94 -14.80 8.26
N LEU A 139 -6.76 -13.75 7.46
CA LEU A 139 -5.57 -13.54 6.64
C LEU A 139 -4.30 -13.40 7.50
#